data_AF-A0A382EBV4-F1
#
_entry.id   AF-A0A382EBV4-F1
#
_cell.length_a   1.000
_cell.length_b   1.000
_cell.length_c   1.000
_cell.angle_alpha   90.00
_cell.angle_beta   90.00
_cell.angle_gamma   90.00
#
_symmetry.space_group_name_H-M   'P 1'
#
loop_
_entity.id
_entity.type
_entity.pdbx_description
1 polymer ?
#
loop_
_entity_poly.entity_id
_entity_poly.type
_entity_poly.pdbx_seq_one_letter_code
_entity_poly.pdbx_strand_id
1 'polypeptide(L)'
;VAHKKQIIFIFSLAIVLGLIRFSVLDDPEFTLIKKERIVETINSFSVPENMTSPMAINIEFAQNLFNEKSAIFIDARDSEDYNSGHIENAINIPFDYYEDYEDVINELDDTAPHVIYCSGEECSLSMDLADYFFNELAFENILIFEGGWPQWRDADLPSSLNISAIIDSPPTKTIINLDVIISWTTLISAIFIALHFLLIKGYISISIPGINTLDITIIPRIILGVVFIIASYHKILDPASFSNNIHNFHITPAAVENLAALFIPWLELILGVFLIFGVFLEGSISLTIGLYIFFIFILSQAVFRGIDVHCGCFKTEADAGVADLKMGLIKRIGEDFLLLGMAFIYKMKNKITLSNKEHE
;
A
#
# COMPACT_ATOMS: atom_id res chain seq x y z
N VAL A 1 20.25 -15.43 -26.28
CA VAL A 1 19.19 -16.46 -26.14
C VAL A 1 19.00 -16.93 -24.69
N ALA A 2 20.07 -17.15 -23.92
CA ALA A 2 19.98 -17.57 -22.51
C ALA A 2 19.23 -16.56 -21.60
N HIS A 3 19.50 -15.27 -21.74
CA HIS A 3 18.83 -14.20 -20.97
C HIS A 3 17.30 -14.19 -21.12
N LYS A 4 16.77 -14.28 -22.34
CA LYS A 4 15.31 -14.33 -22.58
C LYS A 4 14.65 -15.53 -21.91
N LYS A 5 15.32 -16.70 -21.92
CA LYS A 5 14.83 -17.91 -21.27
C LYS A 5 14.75 -17.76 -19.74
N GLN A 6 15.72 -17.08 -19.14
CA GLN A 6 15.72 -16.79 -17.71
C GLN A 6 14.52 -15.92 -17.31
N ILE A 7 14.26 -14.86 -18.08
CA ILE A 7 13.12 -13.97 -17.84
C ILE A 7 11.80 -14.75 -17.91
N ILE A 8 11.60 -15.52 -18.99
CA ILE A 8 10.37 -16.32 -19.17
C ILE A 8 10.19 -17.30 -18.01
N PHE A 9 11.26 -17.94 -17.56
CA PHE A 9 11.22 -18.86 -16.43
C PHE A 9 10.82 -18.16 -15.13
N ILE A 10 11.43 -17.01 -14.82
CA ILE A 10 11.11 -16.22 -13.60
C ILE A 10 9.63 -15.80 -13.61
N PHE A 11 9.14 -15.27 -14.73
CA PHE A 11 7.72 -14.91 -14.88
C PHE A 11 6.80 -16.12 -14.68
N SER A 12 7.13 -17.25 -15.33
CA SER A 12 6.31 -18.46 -15.23
C SER A 12 6.27 -18.99 -13.79
N LEU A 13 7.40 -18.94 -13.08
CA LEU A 13 7.49 -19.36 -11.69
C LEU A 13 6.65 -18.45 -10.78
N ALA A 14 6.72 -17.13 -10.95
CA ALA A 14 5.92 -16.18 -10.18
C ALA A 14 4.41 -16.40 -10.38
N ILE A 15 3.97 -16.63 -11.62
CA ILE A 15 2.56 -16.97 -11.92
C ILE A 15 2.16 -18.26 -11.22
N VAL A 16 2.97 -19.30 -11.31
CA VAL A 16 2.68 -20.60 -10.70
C VAL A 16 2.57 -20.48 -9.18
N LEU A 17 3.49 -19.77 -8.51
CA LEU A 17 3.43 -19.57 -7.06
C LEU A 17 2.21 -18.75 -6.64
N GLY A 18 1.86 -17.70 -7.39
CA GLY A 18 0.63 -16.94 -7.18
C GLY A 18 -0.61 -17.83 -7.27
N LEU A 19 -0.72 -18.65 -8.32
CA LEU A 19 -1.85 -19.56 -8.49
C LEU A 19 -1.91 -20.66 -7.42
N ILE A 20 -0.76 -21.19 -6.99
CA ILE A 20 -0.71 -22.14 -5.88
C ILE A 20 -1.21 -21.49 -4.60
N ARG A 21 -0.74 -20.28 -4.28
CA ARG A 21 -1.19 -19.49 -3.12
C ARG A 21 -2.71 -19.32 -3.18
N PHE A 22 -3.24 -18.85 -4.31
CA PHE A 22 -4.68 -18.65 -4.52
C PHE A 22 -5.49 -19.95 -4.36
N SER A 23 -4.93 -21.10 -4.76
CA SER A 23 -5.64 -22.39 -4.67
C SER A 23 -5.58 -23.03 -3.28
N VAL A 24 -4.60 -22.64 -2.45
CA VAL A 24 -4.32 -23.27 -1.14
C VAL A 24 -4.86 -22.42 0.01
N LEU A 25 -4.76 -21.09 -0.09
CA LEU A 25 -5.32 -20.16 0.89
C LEU A 25 -6.74 -19.82 0.46
N ASP A 26 -7.70 -20.29 1.25
CA ASP A 26 -9.13 -20.06 1.05
C ASP A 26 -9.48 -18.67 1.59
N ASP A 27 -9.23 -17.65 0.78
CA ASP A 27 -9.56 -16.26 1.09
C ASP A 27 -10.92 -15.93 0.47
N PRO A 28 -12.01 -15.88 1.25
CA PRO A 28 -13.36 -15.63 0.71
C PRO A 28 -13.47 -14.25 0.05
N GLU A 29 -12.68 -13.28 0.51
CA GLU A 29 -12.73 -11.88 0.03
C GLU A 29 -11.85 -11.64 -1.22
N PHE A 30 -10.87 -12.50 -1.48
CA PHE A 30 -9.92 -12.32 -2.59
C PHE A 30 -10.28 -13.20 -3.78
N THR A 31 -10.96 -12.64 -4.78
CA THR A 31 -11.33 -13.36 -6.01
C THR A 31 -10.39 -13.03 -7.18
N LEU A 32 -10.23 -13.92 -8.17
CA LEU A 32 -9.38 -13.62 -9.35
C LEU A 32 -9.93 -12.48 -10.21
N ILE A 33 -11.25 -12.37 -10.28
CA ILE A 33 -11.93 -11.33 -11.05
C ILE A 33 -12.59 -10.40 -10.03
N LYS A 34 -11.92 -9.29 -9.71
CA LYS A 34 -12.52 -8.22 -8.91
C LYS A 34 -13.73 -7.69 -9.67
N LYS A 35 -14.92 -7.88 -9.11
CA LYS A 35 -16.11 -7.20 -9.60
C LYS A 35 -16.02 -5.76 -9.13
N GLU A 36 -16.09 -4.82 -10.06
CA GLU A 36 -16.10 -3.40 -9.73
C GLU A 36 -17.36 -3.12 -8.90
N ARG A 37 -17.17 -2.68 -7.64
CA ARG A 37 -18.27 -2.19 -6.79
C ARG A 37 -18.66 -0.84 -7.38
N ILE A 38 -19.65 -0.85 -8.29
CA ILE A 38 -20.25 0.39 -8.78
C ILE A 38 -21.10 0.93 -7.64
N VAL A 39 -20.50 1.78 -6.82
CA VAL A 39 -21.27 2.55 -5.85
C VAL A 39 -21.87 3.72 -6.61
N GLU A 40 -23.19 3.78 -6.73
CA GLU A 40 -23.84 4.95 -7.32
C GLU A 40 -23.53 6.18 -6.44
N THR A 41 -23.03 7.26 -7.04
CA THR A 41 -22.78 8.52 -6.34
C THR A 41 -24.02 9.41 -6.49
N ILE A 42 -24.69 9.75 -5.38
CA ILE A 42 -25.86 10.63 -5.44
C ILE A 42 -25.39 12.09 -5.53
N ASN A 43 -25.77 12.78 -6.61
CA ASN A 43 -25.58 14.25 -6.78
C ASN A 43 -26.76 15.07 -6.21
N SER A 44 -27.74 14.41 -5.59
CA SER A 44 -28.91 14.98 -4.92
C SER A 44 -28.86 14.72 -3.41
N PHE A 45 -29.21 15.69 -2.60
CA PHE A 45 -29.27 15.60 -1.13
C PHE A 45 -30.48 14.79 -0.62
N SER A 46 -30.81 13.66 -1.23
CA SER A 46 -31.97 12.84 -0.87
C SER A 46 -31.64 11.36 -0.94
N VAL A 47 -31.93 10.64 0.15
CA VAL A 47 -31.86 9.18 0.21
C VAL A 47 -33.00 8.61 -0.65
N PRO A 48 -32.74 7.70 -1.60
CA PRO A 48 -33.80 7.07 -2.39
C PRO A 48 -34.73 6.23 -1.51
N GLU A 49 -36.03 6.23 -1.82
CA GLU A 49 -37.02 5.42 -1.08
C GLU A 49 -36.80 3.90 -1.20
N ASN A 50 -36.09 3.43 -2.22
CA ASN A 50 -35.75 2.02 -2.41
C ASN A 50 -34.29 1.89 -2.86
N MET A 51 -33.41 1.47 -1.97
CA MET A 51 -32.02 1.16 -2.31
C MET A 51 -31.88 -0.25 -2.88
N THR A 52 -31.04 -0.39 -3.93
CA THR A 52 -30.67 -1.69 -4.51
C THR A 52 -29.24 -2.11 -4.15
N SER A 53 -28.48 -1.21 -3.53
CA SER A 53 -27.13 -1.41 -3.02
C SER A 53 -26.78 -0.25 -2.07
N PRO A 54 -25.74 -0.41 -1.23
CA PRO A 54 -25.11 0.72 -0.55
C PRO A 54 -24.70 1.82 -1.54
N MET A 55 -24.68 3.06 -1.07
CA MET A 55 -24.51 4.23 -1.91
C MET A 55 -23.51 5.22 -1.31
N ALA A 56 -22.59 5.73 -2.14
CA ALA A 56 -21.54 6.64 -1.72
C ALA A 56 -22.09 8.07 -1.68
N ILE A 57 -21.73 8.79 -0.63
CA ILE A 57 -22.09 10.18 -0.44
C ILE A 57 -20.83 11.03 -0.27
N ASN A 58 -20.89 12.27 -0.77
CA ASN A 58 -19.84 13.26 -0.56
C ASN A 58 -19.97 13.93 0.83
N ILE A 59 -18.96 14.73 1.17
CA ILE A 59 -18.94 15.45 2.44
C ILE A 59 -20.11 16.41 2.60
N GLU A 60 -20.55 17.09 1.53
CA GLU A 60 -21.67 18.02 1.62
C GLU A 60 -22.96 17.29 2.02
N PHE A 61 -23.21 16.10 1.48
CA PHE A 61 -24.40 15.33 1.81
C PHE A 61 -24.29 14.70 3.20
N ALA A 62 -23.12 14.17 3.58
CA ALA A 62 -22.88 13.68 4.93
C ALA A 62 -23.11 14.79 5.98
N GLN A 63 -22.57 15.99 5.74
CA GLN A 63 -22.80 17.16 6.59
C GLN A 63 -24.29 17.52 6.70
N ASN A 64 -25.03 17.48 5.60
CA ASN A 64 -26.46 17.77 5.61
C ASN A 64 -27.24 16.77 6.47
N LEU A 65 -26.97 15.46 6.32
CA LEU A 65 -27.60 14.41 7.13
C LEU A 65 -27.27 14.55 8.62
N PHE A 66 -26.02 14.91 8.94
CA PHE A 66 -25.58 15.17 10.30
C PHE A 66 -26.32 16.35 10.93
N ASN A 67 -26.37 17.49 10.23
CA ASN A 67 -26.98 18.72 10.74
C ASN A 67 -28.49 18.58 10.96
N GLU A 68 -29.17 17.88 10.05
CA GLU A 68 -30.60 17.58 10.16
C GLU A 68 -30.90 16.44 11.15
N LYS A 69 -29.87 15.77 11.69
CA LYS A 69 -29.99 14.58 12.55
C LYS A 69 -30.85 13.48 11.91
N SER A 70 -30.71 13.32 10.61
CA SER A 70 -31.50 12.40 9.79
C SER A 70 -30.77 11.11 9.43
N ALA A 71 -29.56 10.91 9.97
CA ALA A 71 -28.83 9.66 9.83
C ALA A 71 -28.07 9.28 11.11
N ILE A 72 -27.85 7.98 11.29
CA ILE A 72 -26.98 7.40 12.31
C ILE A 72 -25.59 7.24 11.70
N PHE A 73 -24.58 7.81 12.35
CA PHE A 73 -23.19 7.71 11.89
C PHE A 73 -22.51 6.50 12.54
N ILE A 74 -21.83 5.69 11.74
CA ILE A 74 -21.12 4.49 12.19
C ILE A 74 -19.66 4.57 11.77
N ASP A 75 -18.76 4.44 12.76
CA ASP A 75 -17.31 4.37 12.55
C ASP A 75 -16.86 2.90 12.48
N ALA A 76 -16.40 2.48 11.30
CA ALA A 76 -15.98 1.11 11.01
C ALA A 76 -14.55 0.77 11.47
N ARG A 77 -13.81 1.76 12.00
CA ARG A 77 -12.42 1.60 12.46
C ARG A 77 -12.35 0.86 13.79
N ASP A 78 -11.13 0.47 14.17
CA ASP A 78 -10.90 -0.07 15.50
C ASP A 78 -11.21 0.96 16.61
N SER A 79 -11.40 0.42 17.82
CA SER A 79 -11.75 1.25 18.98
C SER A 79 -10.63 2.22 19.39
N GLU A 80 -9.37 1.96 19.05
CA GLU A 80 -8.25 2.84 19.38
C GLU A 80 -8.30 4.11 18.52
N ASP A 81 -8.49 3.94 17.21
CA ASP A 81 -8.69 4.99 16.23
C ASP A 81 -9.94 5.81 16.53
N TYR A 82 -11.07 5.15 16.84
CA TYR A 82 -12.30 5.85 17.25
C TYR A 82 -12.07 6.70 18.50
N ASN A 83 -11.44 6.14 19.54
CA ASN A 83 -11.18 6.85 20.79
C ASN A 83 -10.21 8.03 20.60
N SER A 84 -9.31 7.98 19.60
CA SER A 84 -8.40 9.08 19.28
C SER A 84 -9.13 10.30 18.67
N GLY A 85 -10.30 10.08 18.07
CA GLY A 85 -11.15 11.11 17.48
C GLY A 85 -12.08 10.53 16.43
N HIS A 86 -13.34 10.97 16.43
CA HIS A 86 -14.40 10.49 15.54
C HIS A 86 -15.48 11.55 15.32
N ILE A 87 -16.37 11.31 14.34
CA ILE A 87 -17.55 12.16 14.09
C ILE A 87 -18.43 12.16 15.34
N GLU A 88 -18.87 13.34 15.79
CA GLU A 88 -19.62 13.45 17.05
C GLU A 88 -20.89 12.58 17.03
N ASN A 89 -21.15 11.85 18.12
CA ASN A 89 -22.27 10.90 18.25
C ASN A 89 -22.22 9.67 17.33
N ALA A 90 -21.11 9.43 16.61
CA ALA A 90 -20.95 8.19 15.84
C ALA A 90 -20.85 6.97 16.76
N ILE A 91 -21.42 5.85 16.33
CA ILE A 91 -21.32 4.55 17.01
C ILE A 91 -20.12 3.80 16.43
N ASN A 92 -19.23 3.29 17.28
CA ASN A 92 -18.09 2.48 16.81
C ASN A 92 -18.50 1.03 16.62
N ILE A 93 -18.34 0.50 15.41
CA ILE A 93 -18.54 -0.91 15.07
C ILE A 93 -17.35 -1.34 14.19
N PRO A 94 -16.24 -1.78 14.81
CA PRO A 94 -15.06 -2.22 14.07
C PRO A 94 -15.39 -3.41 13.16
N PHE A 95 -15.11 -3.29 11.86
CA PHE A 95 -15.41 -4.38 10.92
C PHE A 95 -14.64 -5.67 11.24
N ASP A 96 -13.35 -5.58 11.56
CA ASP A 96 -12.51 -6.78 11.82
C ASP A 96 -13.02 -7.67 12.97
N TYR A 97 -13.84 -7.12 13.88
CA TYR A 97 -14.37 -7.82 15.04
C TYR A 97 -15.87 -7.51 15.24
N TYR A 98 -16.64 -7.31 14.16
CA TYR A 98 -18.04 -6.89 14.26
C TYR A 98 -18.92 -7.89 15.03
N GLU A 99 -18.52 -9.17 15.07
CA GLU A 99 -19.20 -10.23 15.82
C GLU A 99 -19.33 -9.89 17.32
N ASP A 100 -18.32 -9.21 17.89
CA ASP A 100 -18.35 -8.77 19.29
C ASP A 100 -19.35 -7.62 19.54
N TYR A 101 -19.89 -7.04 18.47
CA TYR A 101 -20.79 -5.88 18.48
C TYR A 101 -22.21 -6.24 18.03
N GLU A 102 -22.57 -7.53 17.89
CA GLU A 102 -23.92 -7.96 17.51
C GLU A 102 -25.02 -7.35 18.39
N ASP A 103 -24.81 -7.28 19.71
CA ASP A 103 -25.76 -6.66 20.64
C ASP A 103 -26.02 -5.18 20.28
N VAL A 104 -24.98 -4.44 19.92
CA VAL A 104 -25.08 -3.03 19.51
C VAL A 104 -25.80 -2.91 18.17
N ILE A 105 -25.46 -3.78 17.21
CA ILE A 105 -26.06 -3.81 15.88
C ILE A 105 -27.56 -4.10 15.97
N ASN A 106 -27.96 -5.05 16.81
CA ASN A 106 -29.36 -5.45 17.01
C ASN A 106 -30.22 -4.35 17.67
N GLU A 107 -29.60 -3.36 18.32
CA GLU A 107 -30.29 -2.20 18.90
C GLU A 107 -30.50 -1.06 17.89
N LEU A 108 -29.88 -1.12 16.71
CA LEU A 108 -30.03 -0.10 15.66
C LEU A 108 -31.41 -0.19 14.97
N ASP A 109 -31.90 0.96 14.52
CA ASP A 109 -33.10 1.07 13.71
C ASP A 109 -32.77 0.78 12.24
N ASP A 110 -33.02 -0.44 11.78
CA ASP A 110 -32.73 -0.93 10.42
C ASP A 110 -33.41 -0.14 9.28
N THR A 111 -34.41 0.69 9.60
CA THR A 111 -35.10 1.57 8.64
C THR A 111 -34.48 2.96 8.54
N ALA A 112 -33.72 3.40 9.55
CA ALA A 112 -33.09 4.71 9.55
C ALA A 112 -31.93 4.79 8.54
N PRO A 113 -31.63 5.97 7.97
CA PRO A 113 -30.41 6.15 7.19
C PRO A 113 -29.17 5.95 8.06
N HIS A 114 -28.24 5.11 7.60
CA HIS A 114 -26.93 4.93 8.24
C HIS A 114 -25.84 5.48 7.34
N VAL A 115 -24.96 6.28 7.90
CA VAL A 115 -23.74 6.78 7.24
C VAL A 115 -22.54 6.07 7.85
N ILE A 116 -21.99 5.12 7.10
CA ILE A 116 -20.84 4.33 7.52
C ILE A 116 -19.56 4.95 6.95
N TYR A 117 -18.55 5.14 7.79
CA TYR A 117 -17.29 5.76 7.43
C TYR A 117 -16.10 5.05 8.08
N CYS A 118 -14.91 5.28 7.53
CA CYS A 118 -13.66 4.72 8.04
C CYS A 118 -12.54 5.78 8.02
N SER A 119 -11.27 5.39 7.93
CA SER A 119 -10.06 6.21 7.85
C SER A 119 -9.87 6.93 6.51
N GLY A 120 -10.90 7.00 5.65
CA GLY A 120 -10.88 7.70 4.36
C GLY A 120 -11.03 6.79 3.15
N GLU A 121 -10.81 7.35 1.96
CA GLU A 121 -11.12 6.74 0.66
C GLU A 121 -10.34 5.43 0.40
N GLU A 122 -9.22 5.24 1.08
CA GLU A 122 -8.37 4.05 0.96
C GLU A 122 -8.77 2.90 1.89
N CYS A 123 -9.76 3.12 2.77
CA CYS A 123 -10.20 2.14 3.73
C CYS A 123 -11.43 1.36 3.22
N SER A 124 -11.32 0.04 3.10
CA SER A 124 -12.45 -0.80 2.71
C SER A 124 -13.43 -1.09 3.85
N LEU A 125 -13.04 -0.90 5.12
CA LEU A 125 -13.84 -1.29 6.29
C LEU A 125 -15.26 -0.69 6.28
N SER A 126 -15.42 0.56 5.83
CA SER A 126 -16.76 1.18 5.72
C SER A 126 -17.62 0.52 4.64
N MET A 127 -17.01 0.09 3.53
CA MET A 127 -17.71 -0.60 2.46
C MET A 127 -18.06 -2.03 2.86
N ASP A 128 -17.14 -2.71 3.54
CA ASP A 128 -17.31 -4.11 3.94
C ASP A 128 -18.37 -4.21 5.07
N LEU A 129 -18.37 -3.27 6.01
CA LEU A 129 -19.43 -3.15 7.02
C LEU A 129 -20.78 -2.76 6.41
N ALA A 130 -20.78 -1.86 5.41
CA ALA A 130 -21.99 -1.50 4.67
C ALA A 130 -22.60 -2.67 3.90
N ASP A 131 -21.77 -3.49 3.26
CA ASP A 131 -22.23 -4.68 2.56
C ASP A 131 -22.80 -5.72 3.53
N TYR A 132 -22.19 -5.88 4.72
CA TYR A 132 -22.74 -6.73 5.77
C TYR A 132 -24.11 -6.23 6.25
N PHE A 133 -24.23 -4.93 6.58
CA PHE A 133 -25.49 -4.32 7.01
C PHE A 133 -26.60 -4.47 5.96
N PHE A 134 -26.27 -4.23 4.69
CA PHE A 134 -27.26 -4.26 3.62
C PHE A 134 -27.64 -5.68 3.19
N ASN A 135 -26.65 -6.55 2.93
CA ASN A 135 -26.92 -7.85 2.31
C ASN A 135 -27.25 -8.95 3.32
N GLU A 136 -26.59 -8.94 4.48
CA GLU A 136 -26.75 -10.00 5.49
C GLU A 136 -27.79 -9.62 6.54
N LEU A 137 -27.83 -8.35 6.96
CA LEU A 137 -28.76 -7.86 7.98
C LEU A 137 -30.01 -7.18 7.42
N ALA A 138 -30.07 -6.92 6.11
CA ALA A 138 -31.21 -6.32 5.41
C ALA A 138 -31.60 -4.91 5.88
N PHE A 139 -30.63 -4.09 6.30
CA PHE A 139 -30.86 -2.67 6.60
C PHE A 139 -31.29 -1.92 5.33
N GLU A 140 -32.28 -1.03 5.44
CA GLU A 140 -32.94 -0.43 4.27
C GLU A 140 -32.12 0.69 3.62
N ASN A 141 -31.46 1.52 4.44
CA ASN A 141 -30.86 2.78 4.01
C ASN A 141 -29.37 2.88 4.40
N ILE A 142 -28.48 2.33 3.57
CA ILE A 142 -27.03 2.30 3.82
C ILE A 142 -26.27 3.27 2.90
N LEU A 143 -25.63 4.26 3.52
CA LEU A 143 -24.80 5.26 2.87
C LEU A 143 -23.34 5.08 3.30
N ILE A 144 -22.41 5.23 2.36
CA ILE A 144 -20.97 5.13 2.59
C ILE A 144 -20.39 6.54 2.43
N PHE A 145 -19.79 7.07 3.48
CA PHE A 145 -19.02 8.30 3.40
C PHE A 145 -17.54 7.96 3.17
N GLU A 146 -17.15 7.89 1.89
CA GLU A 146 -15.80 7.47 1.47
C GLU A 146 -14.71 8.44 1.98
N GLY A 147 -15.03 9.73 2.11
CA GLY A 147 -14.10 10.72 2.67
C GLY A 147 -13.64 10.43 4.10
N GLY A 148 -14.42 9.65 4.85
CA GLY A 148 -14.04 9.14 6.16
C GLY A 148 -13.77 10.21 7.23
N TRP A 149 -13.17 9.76 8.32
CA TRP A 149 -12.73 10.61 9.42
C TRP A 149 -11.76 11.73 8.98
N PRO A 150 -10.76 11.51 8.10
CA PRO A 150 -9.82 12.57 7.72
C PRO A 150 -10.52 13.76 7.05
N GLN A 151 -11.39 13.51 6.07
CA GLN A 151 -12.07 14.61 5.37
C GLN A 151 -13.02 15.37 6.31
N TRP A 152 -13.65 14.67 7.25
CA TRP A 152 -14.50 15.29 8.28
C TRP A 152 -13.71 16.20 9.22
N ARG A 153 -12.58 15.69 9.74
CA ARG A 153 -11.68 16.42 10.63
C ARG A 153 -11.07 17.63 9.94
N ASP A 154 -10.56 17.46 8.72
CA ASP A 154 -9.87 18.53 7.98
C ASP A 154 -10.82 19.64 7.53
N ALA A 155 -12.13 19.36 7.49
CA ALA A 155 -13.20 20.33 7.31
C ALA A 155 -13.64 21.03 8.61
N ASP A 156 -12.97 20.79 9.75
CA ASP A 156 -13.28 21.35 11.06
C ASP A 156 -14.74 21.13 11.50
N LEU A 157 -15.30 19.96 11.18
CA LEU A 157 -16.68 19.61 11.51
C LEU A 157 -16.84 19.06 12.95
N PRO A 158 -18.08 19.03 13.50
CA PRO A 158 -18.32 18.58 14.86
C PRO A 158 -17.78 17.16 15.12
N SER A 159 -16.93 17.04 16.13
CA SER A 159 -16.22 15.80 16.45
C SER A 159 -16.07 15.59 17.95
N SER A 160 -16.03 14.31 18.34
CA SER A 160 -15.71 13.91 19.71
C SER A 160 -14.23 13.54 19.77
N LEU A 161 -13.41 14.49 20.24
CA LEU A 161 -11.97 14.30 20.41
C LEU A 161 -11.67 13.92 21.86
N ASN A 162 -10.99 12.80 22.07
CA ASN A 162 -10.41 12.51 23.37
C ASN A 162 -9.03 13.17 23.48
N ILE A 163 -9.00 14.38 24.03
CA ILE A 163 -7.75 15.13 24.27
C ILE A 163 -6.77 14.33 25.14
N SER A 164 -7.24 13.40 25.99
CA SER A 164 -6.35 12.55 26.80
C SER A 164 -5.70 11.41 26.01
N ALA A 165 -6.35 10.82 25.00
CA ALA A 165 -5.76 9.78 24.15
C ALA A 165 -4.64 10.33 23.24
N ILE A 166 -4.77 11.60 22.81
CA ILE A 166 -3.75 12.31 22.03
C ILE A 166 -2.47 12.56 22.86
N ILE A 167 -2.61 12.72 24.18
CA ILE A 167 -1.51 13.08 25.09
C ILE A 167 -0.83 11.84 25.70
N ASP A 168 -1.55 10.72 25.87
CA ASP A 168 -1.06 9.52 26.58
C ASP A 168 -0.64 8.36 25.69
N SER A 169 -0.70 8.46 24.35
CA SER A 169 -0.17 7.38 23.50
C SER A 169 1.36 7.33 23.59
N PRO A 170 1.97 6.31 24.24
CA PRO A 170 3.40 6.12 24.13
C PRO A 170 3.70 5.72 22.68
N PRO A 171 4.85 6.11 22.09
CA PRO A 171 5.18 5.71 20.73
C PRO A 171 5.09 4.18 20.63
N THR A 172 4.16 3.71 19.81
CA THR A 172 3.92 2.30 19.55
C THR A 172 5.25 1.66 19.22
N LYS A 173 5.72 0.78 20.12
CA LYS A 173 7.01 0.10 19.94
C LYS A 173 6.79 -1.04 18.97
N THR A 174 6.62 -0.70 17.69
CA THR A 174 6.46 -1.68 16.62
C THR A 174 7.78 -2.45 16.48
N ILE A 175 7.67 -3.77 16.61
CA ILE A 175 8.74 -4.72 16.39
C ILE A 175 9.18 -4.56 14.93
N ILE A 176 10.36 -3.98 14.73
CA ILE A 176 10.99 -3.68 13.44
C ILE A 176 10.27 -2.53 12.69
N ASN A 177 10.75 -1.30 12.87
CA ASN A 177 10.27 -0.15 12.10
C ASN A 177 10.77 -0.24 10.64
N LEU A 178 9.84 -0.53 9.70
CA LEU A 178 10.13 -0.70 8.29
C LEU A 178 10.70 0.58 7.65
N ASP A 179 10.25 1.76 8.06
CA ASP A 179 10.79 3.04 7.59
C ASP A 179 12.25 3.24 8.02
N VAL A 180 12.60 2.77 9.22
CA VAL A 180 13.99 2.77 9.69
C VAL A 180 14.81 1.85 8.79
N ILE A 181 14.37 0.63 8.52
CA ILE A 181 15.08 -0.28 7.60
C ILE A 181 15.25 0.36 6.22
N ILE A 182 14.17 0.88 5.63
CA ILE A 182 14.20 1.54 4.33
C ILE A 182 15.22 2.70 4.36
N SER A 183 15.18 3.55 5.39
CA SER A 183 16.14 4.65 5.55
C SER A 183 17.59 4.20 5.66
N TRP A 184 17.87 3.09 6.34
CA TRP A 184 19.23 2.54 6.42
C TRP A 184 19.65 1.92 5.08
N THR A 185 18.75 1.23 4.39
CA THR A 185 19.05 0.64 3.07
C THR A 185 19.36 1.71 2.03
N THR A 186 18.66 2.84 2.05
CA THR A 186 18.86 3.95 1.12
C THR A 186 20.16 4.69 1.41
N LEU A 187 20.50 4.89 2.69
CA LEU A 187 21.79 5.44 3.12
C LEU A 187 22.96 4.55 2.68
N ILE A 188 22.89 3.24 2.95
CA ILE A 188 23.93 2.27 2.55
C ILE A 188 24.10 2.30 1.03
N SER A 189 22.98 2.38 0.31
CA SER A 189 22.98 2.43 -1.15
C SER A 189 23.60 3.71 -1.70
N ALA A 190 23.32 4.87 -1.09
CA ALA A 190 23.94 6.15 -1.44
C ALA A 190 25.46 6.11 -1.23
N ILE A 191 25.89 5.59 -0.07
CA ILE A 191 27.30 5.42 0.27
C ILE A 191 27.99 4.50 -0.74
N PHE A 192 27.36 3.39 -1.11
CA PHE A 192 27.90 2.47 -2.12
C PHE A 192 28.13 3.16 -3.46
N ILE A 193 27.14 3.92 -3.96
CA ILE A 193 27.25 4.67 -5.22
C ILE A 193 28.37 5.71 -5.14
N ALA A 194 28.43 6.49 -4.05
CA ALA A 194 29.48 7.49 -3.85
C ALA A 194 30.88 6.87 -3.81
N LEU A 195 31.06 5.79 -3.05
CA LEU A 195 32.30 5.02 -2.99
C LEU A 195 32.69 4.47 -4.37
N HIS A 196 31.73 3.96 -5.14
CA HIS A 196 31.98 3.45 -6.48
C HIS A 196 32.54 4.53 -7.41
N PHE A 197 31.95 5.73 -7.41
CA PHE A 197 32.45 6.86 -8.20
C PHE A 197 33.83 7.36 -7.74
N LEU A 198 34.08 7.41 -6.43
CA LEU A 198 35.37 7.82 -5.87
C LEU A 198 36.49 6.82 -6.21
N LEU A 199 36.18 5.53 -6.21
CA LEU A 199 37.08 4.46 -6.64
C LEU A 199 37.41 4.55 -8.13
N ILE A 200 36.40 4.77 -9.00
CA ILE A 200 36.62 4.91 -10.45
C ILE A 200 37.50 6.12 -10.77
N LYS A 201 37.28 7.26 -10.09
CA LYS A 201 38.07 8.47 -10.30
C LYS A 201 39.45 8.42 -9.66
N GLY A 202 39.79 7.35 -8.94
CA GLY A 202 41.11 7.17 -8.31
C GLY A 202 41.36 8.06 -7.10
N TYR A 203 40.32 8.68 -6.52
CA TYR A 203 40.47 9.51 -5.32
C TYR A 203 40.73 8.69 -4.07
N ILE A 204 40.28 7.44 -4.04
CA ILE A 204 40.46 6.51 -2.93
C ILE A 204 41.02 5.21 -3.49
N SER A 205 42.08 4.72 -2.86
CA SER A 205 42.68 3.41 -3.10
C SER A 205 42.37 2.55 -1.88
N ILE A 206 41.36 1.69 -1.97
CA ILE A 206 40.98 0.78 -0.88
C ILE A 206 41.66 -0.56 -1.15
N SER A 207 42.76 -0.83 -0.45
CA SER A 207 43.39 -2.15 -0.42
C SER A 207 43.10 -2.78 0.95
N ILE A 208 41.95 -3.46 1.07
CA ILE A 208 41.58 -4.17 2.31
C ILE A 208 42.01 -5.63 2.17
N PRO A 209 42.98 -6.12 2.98
CA PRO A 209 43.39 -7.53 2.96
C PRO A 209 42.19 -8.41 3.35
N GLY A 210 41.84 -9.39 2.51
CA GLY A 210 40.70 -10.30 2.73
C GLY A 210 39.39 -9.91 2.03
N ILE A 211 39.20 -8.65 1.61
CA ILE A 211 38.07 -8.21 0.77
C ILE A 211 38.41 -8.31 -0.73
N ASN A 212 39.70 -8.46 -1.07
CA ASN A 212 40.15 -8.65 -2.45
C ASN A 212 39.53 -9.88 -3.15
N THR A 213 38.91 -10.81 -2.41
CA THR A 213 38.19 -11.98 -2.94
C THR A 213 36.67 -11.83 -2.92
N LEU A 214 36.12 -10.87 -2.18
CA LEU A 214 34.69 -10.60 -2.16
C LEU A 214 34.41 -9.64 -3.32
N ASP A 215 33.83 -10.14 -4.41
CA ASP A 215 33.48 -9.28 -5.54
C ASP A 215 32.53 -8.19 -5.05
N ILE A 216 33.00 -6.94 -5.03
CA ILE A 216 32.26 -5.75 -4.57
C ILE A 216 30.90 -5.58 -5.28
N THR A 217 30.68 -6.31 -6.37
CA THR A 217 29.41 -6.43 -7.09
C THR A 217 28.33 -7.22 -6.33
N ILE A 218 28.69 -8.03 -5.32
CA ILE A 218 27.75 -8.80 -4.50
C ILE A 218 26.91 -7.89 -3.60
N ILE A 219 27.49 -6.80 -3.09
CA ILE A 219 26.81 -5.87 -2.17
C ILE A 219 25.51 -5.32 -2.77
N PRO A 220 25.52 -4.73 -3.99
CA PRO A 220 24.30 -4.32 -4.69
C PRO A 220 23.22 -5.39 -4.76
N ARG A 221 23.63 -6.63 -5.05
CA ARG A 221 22.69 -7.74 -5.20
C ARG A 221 22.03 -8.13 -3.89
N ILE A 222 22.80 -8.14 -2.80
CA ILE A 222 22.27 -8.43 -1.47
C ILE A 222 21.29 -7.31 -1.07
N ILE A 223 21.66 -6.05 -1.24
CA ILE A 223 20.81 -4.90 -0.88
C ILE A 223 19.51 -4.94 -1.68
N LEU A 224 19.59 -4.96 -3.02
CA LEU A 224 18.42 -5.03 -3.89
C LEU A 224 17.56 -6.26 -3.57
N GLY A 225 18.21 -7.38 -3.27
CA GLY A 225 17.54 -8.63 -2.96
C GLY A 225 16.74 -8.59 -1.65
N VAL A 226 17.36 -8.07 -0.58
CA VAL A 226 16.71 -7.91 0.73
C VAL A 226 15.53 -6.96 0.66
N VAL A 227 15.66 -5.83 -0.05
CA VAL A 227 14.56 -4.87 -0.23
C VAL A 227 13.34 -5.54 -0.85
N PHE A 228 13.50 -6.33 -1.92
CA PHE A 228 12.38 -7.04 -2.54
C PHE A 228 11.76 -8.12 -1.64
N ILE A 229 12.57 -8.85 -0.87
CA ILE A 229 12.04 -9.86 0.06
C ILE A 229 11.16 -9.19 1.12
N ILE A 230 11.63 -8.09 1.71
CA ILE A 230 10.87 -7.36 2.73
C ILE A 230 9.60 -6.75 2.12
N ALA A 231 9.71 -6.12 0.94
CA ALA A 231 8.58 -5.49 0.26
C ALA A 231 7.49 -6.48 -0.16
N SER A 232 7.85 -7.73 -0.50
CA SER A 232 6.91 -8.76 -0.95
C SER A 232 6.19 -9.47 0.19
N TYR A 233 6.81 -9.57 1.37
CA TYR A 233 6.30 -10.39 2.48
C TYR A 233 4.86 -10.05 2.87
N HIS A 234 4.58 -8.78 3.18
CA HIS A 234 3.24 -8.35 3.61
C HIS A 234 2.21 -8.45 2.48
N LYS A 235 2.62 -8.23 1.23
CA LYS A 235 1.74 -8.32 0.06
C LYS A 235 1.34 -9.77 -0.29
N ILE A 236 2.18 -10.75 0.06
CA ILE A 236 1.87 -12.18 -0.14
C ILE A 236 0.89 -12.67 0.93
N LEU A 237 1.05 -12.17 2.17
CA LEU A 237 0.16 -12.50 3.28
C LEU A 237 -1.25 -11.97 3.02
N ASP A 238 -1.35 -10.69 2.66
CA ASP A 238 -2.62 -10.01 2.43
C ASP A 238 -2.67 -9.37 1.01
N PRO A 239 -3.04 -10.15 -0.01
CA PRO A 239 -3.18 -9.64 -1.36
C PRO A 239 -4.45 -8.79 -1.55
N ALA A 240 -5.44 -8.87 -0.66
CA ALA A 240 -6.65 -8.06 -0.73
C ALA A 240 -6.33 -6.60 -0.41
N SER A 241 -5.65 -6.36 0.71
CA SER A 241 -5.13 -5.03 1.05
C SER A 241 -4.17 -4.50 -0.02
N PHE A 242 -3.27 -5.34 -0.55
CA PHE A 242 -2.39 -4.91 -1.64
C PHE A 242 -3.14 -4.57 -2.93
N SER A 243 -4.20 -5.30 -3.28
CA SER A 243 -5.06 -4.98 -4.43
C SER A 243 -5.81 -3.66 -4.25
N ASN A 244 -6.32 -3.39 -3.05
CA ASN A 244 -6.97 -2.11 -2.74
C ASN A 244 -5.97 -0.95 -2.83
N ASN A 245 -4.74 -1.14 -2.37
CA ASN A 245 -3.67 -0.15 -2.60
C ASN A 245 -3.43 0.11 -4.10
N ILE A 246 -3.53 -0.91 -4.97
CA ILE A 246 -3.43 -0.73 -6.43
C ILE A 246 -4.63 0.06 -6.98
N HIS A 247 -5.83 -0.24 -6.48
CA HIS A 247 -7.08 0.44 -6.85
C HIS A 247 -7.00 1.96 -6.66
N ASN A 248 -6.43 2.39 -5.53
CA ASN A 248 -6.32 3.81 -5.16
C ASN A 248 -5.49 4.64 -6.16
N PHE A 249 -4.60 4.00 -6.94
CA PHE A 249 -3.88 4.70 -7.99
C PHE A 249 -4.77 5.07 -9.19
N HIS A 250 -5.92 4.41 -9.37
CA HIS A 250 -6.86 4.63 -10.47
C HIS A 250 -6.15 4.60 -11.84
N ILE A 251 -5.27 3.61 -12.04
CA ILE A 251 -4.48 3.43 -13.28
C ILE A 251 -4.94 2.20 -14.07
N THR A 252 -5.36 1.14 -13.38
CA THR A 252 -5.71 -0.14 -13.98
C THR A 252 -7.17 -0.48 -13.71
N PRO A 253 -7.85 -1.20 -14.62
CA PRO A 253 -9.20 -1.70 -14.35
C PRO A 253 -9.21 -2.68 -13.16
N ALA A 254 -10.32 -2.73 -12.41
CA ALA A 254 -10.50 -3.61 -11.24
C ALA A 254 -10.09 -5.07 -11.51
N ALA A 255 -10.43 -5.60 -12.70
CA ALA A 255 -10.11 -6.97 -13.09
C ALA A 255 -8.60 -7.28 -13.15
N VAL A 256 -7.75 -6.26 -13.33
CA VAL A 256 -6.29 -6.40 -13.40
C VAL A 256 -5.63 -6.27 -12.02
N GLU A 257 -6.29 -5.60 -11.07
CA GLU A 257 -5.75 -5.32 -9.74
C GLU A 257 -5.51 -6.60 -8.94
N ASN A 258 -6.49 -7.50 -8.86
CA ASN A 258 -6.33 -8.77 -8.15
C ASN A 258 -5.29 -9.67 -8.83
N LEU A 259 -5.20 -9.65 -10.17
CA LEU A 259 -4.16 -10.38 -10.90
C LEU A 259 -2.76 -9.81 -10.60
N ALA A 260 -2.63 -8.49 -10.56
CA ALA A 260 -1.39 -7.82 -10.21
C ALA A 260 -0.99 -8.09 -8.76
N ALA A 261 -1.94 -8.02 -7.83
CA ALA A 261 -1.74 -8.33 -6.42
C ALA A 261 -1.34 -9.80 -6.20
N LEU A 262 -1.84 -10.70 -7.03
CA LEU A 262 -1.46 -12.11 -6.99
C LEU A 262 -0.09 -12.38 -7.60
N PHE A 263 0.33 -11.63 -8.62
CA PHE A 263 1.53 -11.92 -9.39
C PHE A 263 2.78 -11.16 -8.91
N ILE A 264 2.65 -9.85 -8.70
CA ILE A 264 3.77 -8.93 -8.44
C ILE A 264 4.55 -9.32 -7.17
N PRO A 265 3.92 -9.64 -6.03
CA PRO A 265 4.66 -9.98 -4.81
C PRO A 265 5.54 -11.22 -4.96
N TRP A 266 5.07 -12.25 -5.68
CA TRP A 266 5.87 -13.43 -5.95
C TRP A 266 7.03 -13.15 -6.90
N LEU A 267 6.81 -12.29 -7.90
CA LEU A 267 7.89 -11.81 -8.77
C LEU A 267 8.96 -11.09 -7.93
N GLU A 268 8.57 -10.17 -7.05
CA GLU A 268 9.47 -9.48 -6.12
C GLU A 268 10.25 -10.47 -5.25
N LEU A 269 9.58 -11.42 -4.60
CA LEU A 269 10.23 -12.42 -3.74
C LEU A 269 11.26 -13.26 -4.50
N ILE A 270 10.90 -13.77 -5.69
CA ILE A 270 11.81 -14.57 -6.53
C ILE A 270 13.02 -13.75 -6.94
N LEU A 271 12.82 -12.51 -7.40
CA LEU A 271 13.91 -11.60 -7.76
C LEU A 271 14.82 -11.34 -6.57
N GLY A 272 14.23 -11.14 -5.38
CA GLY A 272 14.92 -10.98 -4.13
C GLY A 272 15.90 -12.12 -3.82
N VAL A 273 15.37 -13.35 -3.81
CA VAL A 273 16.11 -14.58 -3.57
C VAL A 273 17.18 -14.79 -4.66
N PHE A 274 16.82 -14.63 -5.93
CA PHE A 274 17.73 -14.88 -7.06
C PHE A 274 18.89 -13.88 -7.11
N LEU A 275 18.68 -12.62 -6.73
CA LEU A 275 19.76 -11.64 -6.61
C LEU A 275 20.72 -12.03 -5.49
N ILE A 276 20.22 -12.42 -4.32
CA ILE A 276 21.07 -12.83 -3.18
C ILE A 276 21.92 -14.05 -3.56
N PHE A 277 21.30 -15.12 -4.08
CA PHE A 277 22.02 -16.37 -4.39
C PHE A 277 22.73 -16.38 -5.74
N GLY A 278 22.44 -15.41 -6.63
CA GLY A 278 23.09 -15.30 -7.94
C GLY A 278 22.52 -16.23 -8.99
N VAL A 279 21.27 -16.64 -8.80
CA VAL A 279 20.54 -17.53 -9.72
C VAL A 279 19.94 -16.68 -10.84
N PHE A 280 20.13 -17.10 -12.10
CA PHE A 280 19.59 -16.40 -13.29
C PHE A 280 19.84 -14.88 -13.32
N LEU A 281 21.03 -14.49 -12.87
CA LEU A 281 21.42 -13.12 -12.53
C LEU A 281 21.14 -12.08 -13.61
N GLU A 282 21.43 -12.39 -14.88
CA GLU A 282 21.18 -11.51 -16.03
C GLU A 282 19.69 -11.23 -16.24
N GLY A 283 18.83 -12.24 -16.05
CA GLY A 283 17.38 -12.10 -16.04
C GLY A 283 16.90 -11.29 -14.85
N SER A 284 17.31 -11.68 -13.64
CA SER A 284 16.88 -11.06 -12.38
C SER A 284 17.20 -9.56 -12.33
N ILE A 285 18.41 -9.14 -12.71
CA ILE A 285 18.77 -7.73 -12.74
C ILE A 285 17.99 -6.94 -13.80
N SER A 286 17.72 -7.56 -14.96
CA SER A 286 16.97 -6.90 -16.03
C SER A 286 15.51 -6.67 -15.64
N LEU A 287 14.90 -7.63 -14.94
CA LEU A 287 13.55 -7.50 -14.40
C LEU A 287 13.47 -6.50 -13.26
N THR A 288 14.47 -6.51 -12.37
CA THR A 288 14.63 -5.51 -11.30
C THR A 288 14.61 -4.08 -11.86
N ILE A 289 15.43 -3.82 -12.88
CA ILE A 289 15.46 -2.51 -13.55
C ILE A 289 14.09 -2.17 -14.15
N GLY A 290 13.43 -3.12 -14.80
CA GLY A 290 12.10 -2.93 -15.39
C GLY A 290 11.04 -2.59 -14.33
N LEU A 291 11.05 -3.30 -13.20
CA LEU A 291 10.12 -3.06 -12.09
C LEU A 291 10.33 -1.70 -11.44
N TYR A 292 11.57 -1.29 -11.15
CA TYR A 292 11.81 0.05 -10.60
C TYR A 292 11.37 1.15 -11.57
N ILE A 293 11.63 1.02 -12.87
CA ILE A 293 11.14 1.97 -13.86
C ILE A 293 9.61 2.05 -13.84
N PHE A 294 8.94 0.90 -13.74
CA PHE A 294 7.49 0.82 -13.66
C PHE A 294 6.92 1.47 -12.39
N PHE A 295 7.50 1.18 -11.22
CA PHE A 295 7.07 1.78 -9.95
C PHE A 295 7.33 3.29 -9.90
N ILE A 296 8.51 3.75 -10.33
CA ILE A 296 8.82 5.18 -10.46
C ILE A 296 7.78 5.85 -11.38
N PHE A 297 7.43 5.23 -12.51
CA PHE A 297 6.42 5.77 -13.42
C PHE A 297 5.05 5.89 -12.74
N ILE A 298 4.56 4.84 -12.07
CA ILE A 298 3.27 4.84 -11.36
C ILE A 298 3.27 5.92 -10.27
N LEU A 299 4.27 5.93 -9.40
CA LEU A 299 4.36 6.88 -8.29
C LEU A 299 4.49 8.31 -8.79
N SER A 300 5.27 8.54 -9.85
CA SER A 300 5.38 9.87 -10.46
C SER A 300 4.04 10.34 -10.99
N GLN A 301 3.30 9.49 -11.73
CA GLN A 301 1.96 9.84 -12.23
C GLN A 301 0.98 10.15 -11.08
N ALA A 302 1.05 9.40 -9.98
CA ALA A 302 0.22 9.65 -8.80
C ALA A 302 0.50 11.03 -8.17
N VAL A 303 1.78 11.38 -8.00
CA VAL A 303 2.21 12.70 -7.50
C VAL A 303 1.75 13.83 -8.42
N PHE A 304 1.85 13.64 -9.75
CA PHE A 304 1.40 14.64 -10.73
C PHE A 304 -0.12 14.84 -10.74
N ARG A 305 -0.89 13.76 -10.55
CA ARG A 305 -2.35 13.81 -10.43
C ARG A 305 -2.82 14.37 -9.09
N GLY A 306 -1.92 14.48 -8.11
CA GLY A 306 -2.27 14.87 -6.75
C GLY A 306 -3.18 13.85 -6.08
N ILE A 307 -3.05 12.56 -6.43
CA ILE A 307 -3.75 11.50 -5.70
C ILE A 307 -3.11 11.44 -4.32
N ASP A 308 -3.92 11.64 -3.28
CA ASP A 308 -3.51 11.49 -1.89
C ASP A 308 -3.46 10.00 -1.53
N VAL A 309 -2.44 9.30 -2.04
CA VAL A 309 -2.29 7.84 -1.90
C VAL A 309 -1.89 7.39 -0.47
N HIS A 310 -2.04 8.27 0.53
CA HIS A 310 -1.84 7.99 1.95
C HIS A 310 -2.13 9.27 2.74
N CYS A 311 -3.27 9.39 3.41
CA CYS A 311 -3.23 9.68 4.85
C CYS A 311 -4.58 9.50 5.57
N GLY A 312 -4.68 8.35 6.23
CA GLY A 312 -5.06 8.28 7.62
C GLY A 312 -3.92 7.64 8.43
N CYS A 313 -3.55 8.28 9.54
CA CYS A 313 -2.81 7.74 10.68
C CYS A 313 -1.33 7.32 10.49
N PHE A 314 -0.40 8.29 10.56
CA PHE A 314 0.87 8.24 11.33
C PHE A 314 1.70 9.50 11.01
N LYS A 315 1.52 10.57 11.81
CA LYS A 315 2.57 11.55 12.18
C LYS A 315 2.02 12.55 13.19
N THR A 316 2.67 12.60 14.35
CA THR A 316 2.59 13.68 15.34
C THR A 316 3.33 14.91 14.81
N GLU A 317 2.59 15.98 14.61
CA GLU A 317 2.88 17.39 14.90
C GLU A 317 2.07 18.25 13.93
N ALA A 318 1.52 19.33 14.48
CA ALA A 318 0.56 20.21 13.84
C ALA A 318 0.96 20.63 12.42
N ASP A 319 -0.04 20.67 11.53
CA ASP A 319 0.00 21.23 10.17
C ASP A 319 0.48 20.28 9.04
N ALA A 320 -0.11 19.09 8.94
CA ALA A 320 0.09 18.21 7.77
C ALA A 320 -0.82 18.65 6.60
N GLY A 321 -0.44 19.72 5.91
CA GLY A 321 -1.02 20.05 4.61
C GLY A 321 -0.66 18.99 3.54
N VAL A 322 -1.38 18.97 2.42
CA VAL A 322 -1.15 18.19 1.18
C VAL A 322 0.34 18.12 0.74
N ALA A 323 1.17 19.07 1.18
CA ALA A 323 2.62 19.07 0.98
C ALA A 323 3.34 17.87 1.63
N ASP A 324 2.91 17.39 2.81
CA ASP A 324 3.58 16.31 3.54
C ASP A 324 3.32 14.93 2.93
N LEU A 325 2.14 14.72 2.34
CA LEU A 325 1.77 13.46 1.67
C LEU A 325 2.52 13.30 0.36
N LYS A 326 2.55 14.39 -0.43
CA LYS A 326 3.39 14.48 -1.63
C LYS A 326 4.86 14.28 -1.32
N MET A 327 5.35 14.79 -0.17
CA MET A 327 6.73 14.59 0.27
C MET A 327 7.04 13.11 0.54
N GLY A 328 6.10 12.36 1.11
CA GLY A 328 6.23 10.91 1.32
C GLY A 328 6.39 10.13 0.02
N LEU A 329 5.55 10.41 -0.98
CA LEU A 329 5.64 9.79 -2.30
C LEU A 329 6.92 10.20 -3.05
N ILE A 330 7.31 11.48 -2.99
CA ILE A 330 8.56 11.98 -3.57
C ILE A 330 9.78 11.30 -2.93
N LYS A 331 9.75 11.09 -1.61
CA LYS A 331 10.79 10.33 -0.91
C LYS A 331 10.92 8.92 -1.47
N ARG A 332 9.82 8.16 -1.58
CA ARG A 332 9.81 6.80 -2.14
C ARG A 332 10.35 6.77 -3.57
N ILE A 333 9.94 7.71 -4.42
CA ILE A 333 10.47 7.87 -5.78
C ILE A 333 11.99 8.08 -5.75
N GLY A 334 12.49 8.93 -4.85
CA GLY A 334 13.92 9.16 -4.68
C GLY A 334 14.69 7.90 -4.27
N GLU A 335 14.11 7.09 -3.38
CA GLU A 335 14.65 5.80 -2.96
C GLU A 335 14.72 4.80 -4.13
N ASP A 336 13.64 4.71 -4.93
CA ASP A 336 13.59 3.87 -6.12
C ASP A 336 14.61 4.29 -7.19
N PHE A 337 14.79 5.60 -7.42
CA PHE A 337 15.82 6.10 -8.33
C PHE A 337 17.23 5.68 -7.91
N LEU A 338 17.48 5.69 -6.61
CA LEU A 338 18.76 5.34 -6.04
C LEU A 338 19.04 3.84 -6.19
N LEU A 339 18.04 3.00 -5.89
CA LEU A 339 18.11 1.54 -6.09
C LEU A 339 18.22 1.16 -7.57
N LEU A 340 17.51 1.87 -8.45
CA LEU A 340 17.63 1.73 -9.90
C LEU A 340 19.04 2.06 -10.39
N GLY A 341 19.63 3.15 -9.88
CA GLY A 341 21.02 3.54 -10.18
C GLY A 341 22.01 2.44 -9.78
N MET A 342 21.84 1.87 -8.60
CA MET A 342 22.64 0.73 -8.13
C MET A 342 22.50 -0.50 -9.03
N ALA A 343 21.27 -0.85 -9.43
CA ALA A 343 21.02 -1.98 -10.34
C ALA A 343 21.67 -1.76 -11.72
N PHE A 344 21.65 -0.53 -12.23
CA PHE A 344 22.26 -0.18 -13.51
C PHE A 344 23.79 -0.25 -13.45
N ILE A 345 24.40 0.29 -12.39
CA ILE A 345 25.85 0.20 -12.15
C ILE A 345 26.30 -1.27 -12.11
N TYR A 346 25.58 -2.11 -11.36
CA TYR A 346 25.85 -3.55 -11.31
C TYR A 346 25.79 -4.18 -12.70
N LYS A 347 24.73 -3.92 -13.47
CA LYS A 347 24.54 -4.48 -14.81
C LYS A 347 25.64 -4.05 -15.79
N MET A 348 26.05 -2.78 -15.76
CA MET A 348 27.15 -2.28 -16.59
C MET A 348 28.47 -2.96 -16.24
N LYS A 349 28.80 -3.03 -14.94
CA LYS A 349 30.06 -3.63 -14.48
C LYS A 349 30.12 -5.12 -14.82
N ASN A 350 29.04 -5.86 -14.59
CA ASN A 350 28.97 -7.29 -14.92
C ASN A 350 29.22 -7.54 -16.41
N LYS A 351 28.62 -6.71 -17.28
CA LYS A 351 28.81 -6.81 -18.73
C LYS A 351 30.26 -6.57 -19.16
N ILE A 352 30.94 -5.58 -18.56
CA ILE A 352 32.36 -5.30 -18.83
C ILE A 352 33.24 -6.47 -18.37
N THR A 353 33.01 -6.99 -17.16
CA THR A 353 33.78 -8.13 -16.63
C THR A 353 33.62 -9.39 -17.48
N LEU A 354 32.41 -9.67 -17.97
CA LEU A 354 32.16 -10.79 -18.88
C LEU A 354 32.87 -10.60 -20.23
N SER A 355 32.81 -9.38 -20.80
CA SER A 355 33.51 -9.07 -22.07
C SER A 355 35.02 -9.23 -21.95
N ASN A 356 35.62 -8.84 -20.83
CA ASN A 356 37.07 -8.99 -20.63
C ASN A 356 37.48 -10.46 -20.51
N LYS A 357 36.65 -11.32 -19.89
CA LYS A 357 36.89 -12.77 -19.79
C LYS A 357 36.73 -13.52 -21.11
N GLU A 358 36.00 -12.97 -22.08
CA GLU A 358 35.87 -13.56 -23.42
C GLU A 358 37.05 -13.17 -24.34
N HIS A 359 37.85 -12.17 -23.96
CA HIS A 359 39.01 -11.69 -24.70
C HIS A 359 40.36 -12.17 -24.14
N GLU A 360 40.36 -12.81 -22.97
CA GLU A 360 41.46 -13.60 -22.41
C GLU A 360 41.34 -15.07 -22.86
#